data_AF-A0A645H5E3-F1
#
_entry.id   AF-A0A645H5E3-F1
#
_cell.length_a   1.000
_cell.length_b   1.000
_cell.length_c   1.000
_cell.angle_alpha   90.00
_cell.angle_beta   90.00
_cell.angle_gamma   90.00
#
_symmetry.space_group_name_H-M   'P 1'
#
loop_
_entity.id
_entity.type
_entity.pdbx_description
1 polymer ?
#
loop_
_entity_poly.entity_id
_entity_poly.type
_entity_poly.pdbx_seq_one_letter_code
_entity_poly.pdbx_strand_id
1 'polypeptide(L)'
;MVKGPIQTLRLFKPIAADKTLVESWTFRLVGAPDKLLERTAMYNRLINAPTSVVGHDDLEMYERAQEGLHARGRDWINIGRLFDAAEKDQKNVVTNGTNEMQMRAQMRSWVKFMTESM
;
A
#
# COMPACT_ATOMS: atom_id res chain seq x y z
N MET A 1 -16.09 -9.59 12.65
CA MET A 1 -16.45 -8.32 11.99
C MET A 1 -15.57 -8.16 10.75
N VAL A 2 -15.96 -8.77 9.63
CA VAL A 2 -15.25 -8.57 8.36
C VAL A 2 -15.70 -7.21 7.84
N LYS A 3 -14.76 -6.26 7.73
CA LYS A 3 -14.94 -4.97 7.04
C LYS A 3 -15.81 -5.22 5.80
N GLY A 4 -17.03 -4.68 5.80
CA GLY A 4 -17.98 -4.92 4.71
C GLY A 4 -17.34 -4.57 3.36
N PRO A 5 -17.80 -5.14 2.23
CA PRO A 5 -17.18 -4.91 0.93
C PRO A 5 -17.14 -3.40 0.64
N ILE A 6 -15.94 -2.82 0.65
CA ILE A 6 -15.63 -1.43 0.29
C ILE A 6 -15.04 -1.47 -1.10
N GLN A 7 -15.73 -0.84 -2.05
CA GLN A 7 -15.32 -0.82 -3.46
C GLN A 7 -14.48 0.42 -3.74
N THR A 8 -13.29 0.48 -3.15
CA THR A 8 -12.36 1.60 -3.33
C THR A 8 -11.03 1.10 -3.87
N LEU A 9 -10.55 1.74 -4.93
CA LEU A 9 -9.18 1.59 -5.42
C LEU A 9 -8.39 2.84 -5.09
N ARG A 10 -7.14 2.67 -4.65
CA ARG A 10 -6.19 3.77 -4.51
C ARG A 10 -5.11 3.66 -5.58
N LEU A 11 -4.81 4.77 -6.23
CA LEU A 11 -3.75 4.85 -7.23
C LEU A 11 -2.67 5.80 -6.72
N PHE A 12 -1.46 5.27 -6.57
CA PHE A 12 -0.28 6.00 -6.14
C PHE A 12 0.54 6.35 -7.39
N LYS A 13 0.38 7.57 -7.89
CA LYS A 13 1.04 8.04 -9.11
C LYS A 13 2.38 8.70 -8.74
N PRO A 14 3.52 8.14 -9.18
CA PRO A 14 4.80 8.79 -8.96
C PRO A 14 4.88 10.08 -9.78
N ILE A 15 5.19 11.20 -9.12
CA ILE A 15 5.49 12.49 -9.77
C ILE A 15 7.00 12.73 -9.77
N ALA A 16 7.65 12.42 -8.66
CA ALA A 16 9.11 12.46 -8.48
C ALA A 16 9.51 11.41 -7.41
N ALA A 17 10.81 11.24 -7.15
CA ALA A 17 11.30 10.30 -6.16
C ALA A 17 10.79 10.58 -4.72
N ASP A 18 10.43 11.83 -4.44
CA ASP A 18 9.95 12.35 -3.15
C ASP A 18 8.50 12.85 -3.21
N LYS A 19 7.79 12.63 -4.32
CA LYS A 19 6.45 13.18 -4.53
C LYS A 19 5.51 12.21 -5.22
N THR A 20 4.38 11.92 -4.57
CA THR A 20 3.35 11.01 -5.08
C THR A 20 1.97 11.68 -5.04
N LEU A 21 1.22 11.59 -6.13
CA LEU A 21 -0.20 11.93 -6.14
C LEU A 21 -1.01 10.67 -5.80
N VAL A 22 -1.82 10.76 -4.76
CA VAL A 22 -2.70 9.67 -4.34
C VAL A 22 -4.13 9.96 -4.74
N GLU A 23 -4.68 9.12 -5.62
CA GLU A 23 -6.09 9.19 -6.02
C GLU A 23 -6.88 8.08 -5.34
N SER A 24 -8.10 8.38 -4.93
CA SER A 24 -9.04 7.39 -4.38
C SER A 24 -10.29 7.36 -5.26
N TRP A 25 -10.58 6.18 -5.79
CA TRP A 25 -11.69 5.93 -6.71
C TRP A 25 -12.70 5.02 -6.02
N THR A 26 -13.94 5.49 -5.88
CA THR A 26 -15.05 4.70 -5.35
C THR A 26 -15.93 4.20 -6.48
N PHE A 27 -16.18 2.89 -6.51
CA PHE A 27 -16.92 2.23 -7.58
C PHE A 27 -18.35 1.89 -7.16
N ARG A 28 -19.28 2.16 -8.07
CA ARG A 28 -20.66 1.68 -7.99
C ARG A 28 -20.73 0.29 -8.63
N LEU A 29 -21.18 -0.70 -7.87
CA LEU A 29 -21.40 -2.04 -8.40
C LEU A 29 -22.68 -2.07 -9.24
N VAL A 30 -22.59 -2.62 -10.46
CA VAL A 30 -23.74 -2.79 -11.36
C VAL A 30 -24.74 -3.76 -10.73
N GLY A 31 -26.02 -3.37 -10.70
CA GLY A 31 -27.11 -4.18 -10.14
C GLY A 31 -27.16 -4.24 -8.60
N ALA A 32 -26.23 -3.58 -7.90
CA ALA A 32 -26.22 -3.58 -6.44
C ALA A 32 -27.02 -2.39 -5.87
N PRO A 33 -27.54 -2.49 -4.63
CA PRO A 33 -28.27 -1.39 -4.00
C PRO A 33 -27.41 -0.13 -3.81
N ASP A 34 -28.02 1.05 -4.00
CA ASP A 34 -27.37 2.36 -3.84
C ASP A 34 -26.67 2.53 -2.48
N LYS A 35 -27.24 1.95 -1.43
CA LYS A 35 -26.66 1.95 -0.07
C LYS A 35 -25.22 1.41 -0.02
N LEU A 36 -24.82 0.50 -0.92
CA LEU A 36 -23.44 0.02 -0.97
C LEU A 36 -22.47 1.07 -1.51
N LEU A 37 -22.90 1.88 -2.48
CA LEU A 37 -22.12 3.01 -2.96
C LEU A 37 -22.02 4.07 -1.87
N GLU A 38 -23.13 4.46 -1.25
CA GLU A 38 -23.16 5.44 -0.15
C GLU A 38 -22.23 5.03 0.99
N ARG A 39 -22.28 3.76 1.40
CA ARG A 39 -21.38 3.21 2.42
C ARG A 39 -19.93 3.27 2.00
N THR A 40 -19.61 2.94 0.75
CA THR A 40 -18.24 2.98 0.23
C THR A 40 -17.69 4.41 0.18
N ALA A 41 -18.50 5.36 -0.30
CA ALA A 41 -18.14 6.78 -0.34
C ALA A 41 -17.94 7.35 1.07
N MET A 42 -18.82 7.02 2.01
CA MET A 42 -18.69 7.42 3.41
C MET A 42 -17.43 6.81 4.05
N TYR A 43 -17.18 5.53 3.83
CA TYR A 43 -15.96 4.87 4.31
C TYR A 43 -14.71 5.56 3.78
N ASN A 44 -14.66 5.85 2.47
CA ASN A 44 -13.52 6.56 1.89
C ASN A 44 -13.30 7.92 2.56
N ARG A 45 -14.37 8.70 2.76
CA ARG A 45 -14.32 10.00 3.44
C ARG A 45 -13.77 9.89 4.86
N LEU A 46 -14.16 8.87 5.62
CA LEU A 46 -13.80 8.72 7.03
C LEU A 46 -12.41 8.09 7.25
N ILE A 47 -11.94 7.27 6.31
CA ILE A 47 -10.73 6.45 6.51
C ILE A 47 -9.56 6.83 5.59
N ASN A 48 -9.80 7.15 4.31
CA ASN A 48 -8.71 7.29 3.33
C ASN A 48 -8.61 8.66 2.67
N ALA A 49 -9.63 9.51 2.80
CA ALA A 49 -9.64 10.84 2.21
C ALA A 49 -8.58 11.76 2.86
N PRO A 50 -8.16 12.84 2.18
CA PRO A 50 -7.19 13.79 2.73
C PRO A 50 -7.58 14.39 4.08
N THR A 51 -8.87 14.43 4.41
CA THR A 51 -9.39 14.93 5.70
C THR A 51 -9.93 13.81 6.60
N SER A 52 -9.51 12.56 6.38
CA SER A 52 -10.02 11.37 7.08
C SER A 52 -9.30 11.12 8.40
N VAL A 53 -9.86 10.34 9.33
CA VAL A 53 -9.17 10.14 10.62
C VAL A 53 -7.92 9.26 10.49
N VAL A 54 -7.93 8.28 9.58
CA VAL A 54 -6.84 7.29 9.47
C VAL A 54 -5.81 7.69 8.41
N GLY A 55 -6.24 8.28 7.30
CA GLY A 55 -5.33 8.64 6.20
C GLY A 55 -4.28 9.68 6.58
N HIS A 56 -4.52 10.51 7.60
CA HIS A 56 -3.51 11.44 8.11
C HIS A 56 -2.36 10.71 8.81
N ASP A 57 -2.63 9.64 9.56
CA ASP A 57 -1.59 8.87 10.24
C ASP A 57 -0.65 8.22 9.20
N ASP A 58 -1.22 7.64 8.14
CA ASP A 58 -0.46 7.09 7.01
C ASP A 58 0.36 8.19 6.30
N LEU A 59 -0.25 9.35 6.02
CA LEU A 59 0.41 10.45 5.31
C LEU A 59 1.60 10.97 6.11
N GLU A 60 1.43 11.16 7.41
CA GLU A 60 2.51 11.58 8.28
C GLU A 60 3.65 10.54 8.22
N MET A 61 3.33 9.25 8.40
CA MET A 61 4.33 8.20 8.34
C MET A 61 5.07 8.16 6.99
N TYR A 62 4.32 8.41 5.91
CA TYR A 62 4.74 8.89 4.58
C TYR A 62 5.94 9.83 4.61
N GLU A 63 5.63 11.04 5.05
CA GLU A 63 6.52 12.20 5.01
C GLU A 63 7.71 12.00 5.95
N ARG A 64 7.48 11.48 7.17
CA ARG A 64 8.56 11.22 8.11
C ARG A 64 9.52 10.12 7.62
N ALA A 65 9.02 9.09 6.94
CA ALA A 65 9.89 8.09 6.32
C ALA A 65 10.79 8.73 5.25
N GLN A 66 10.24 9.63 4.42
CA GLN A 66 11.00 10.37 3.41
C GLN A 66 12.07 11.27 4.05
N GLU A 67 11.74 12.01 5.11
CA GLU A 67 12.71 12.79 5.89
C GLU A 67 13.82 11.89 6.48
N GLY A 68 13.43 10.73 7.01
CA GLY A 68 14.35 9.75 7.59
C GLY A 68 15.41 9.23 6.62
N LEU A 69 15.13 9.20 5.31
CA LEU A 69 16.10 8.80 4.29
C LEU A 69 17.30 9.76 4.18
N HIS A 70 17.18 10.99 4.69
CA HIS A 70 18.28 11.95 4.74
C HIS A 70 19.15 11.81 6.01
N ALA A 71 18.76 10.94 6.95
CA ALA A 71 19.53 10.71 8.16
C ALA A 71 20.75 9.82 7.91
N ARG A 72 21.85 10.05 8.63
CA ARG A 72 23.11 9.27 8.51
C ARG A 72 23.11 7.96 9.31
N GLY A 73 21.93 7.42 9.62
CA GLY A 73 21.76 6.36 10.61
C GLY A 73 22.00 4.95 10.07
N ARG A 74 21.41 4.61 8.91
CA ARG A 74 21.53 3.31 8.27
C ARG A 74 21.33 3.45 6.76
N ASP A 75 22.12 2.70 5.99
CA ASP A 75 22.00 2.64 4.53
C ASP A 75 20.90 1.69 4.04
N TRP A 76 20.31 0.90 4.95
CA TRP A 76 19.40 -0.20 4.61
C TRP A 76 18.06 -0.12 5.34
N ILE A 77 16.99 -0.40 4.60
CA ILE A 77 15.64 -0.62 5.12
C ILE A 77 15.49 -2.09 5.55
N ASN A 78 15.05 -2.33 6.79
CA ASN A 78 14.83 -3.69 7.28
C ASN A 78 13.44 -4.21 6.87
N ILE A 79 13.40 -5.29 6.10
CA ILE A 79 12.17 -6.01 5.71
C ILE A 79 12.32 -7.50 6.09
N GLY A 80 12.82 -7.77 7.30
CA GLY A 80 13.22 -9.10 7.76
C GLY A 80 12.17 -9.88 8.56
N ARG A 81 10.99 -9.32 8.84
CA ARG A 81 10.01 -9.98 9.71
C ARG A 81 9.53 -11.29 9.09
N LEU A 82 9.70 -12.38 9.84
CA LEU A 82 9.33 -13.75 9.45
C LEU A 82 9.94 -14.20 8.11
N PHE A 83 11.17 -13.78 7.83
CA PHE A 83 11.89 -14.24 6.65
C PHE A 83 12.16 -15.75 6.70
N ASP A 84 11.90 -16.42 5.58
CA ASP A 84 12.28 -17.80 5.31
C ASP A 84 13.01 -17.84 3.96
N ALA A 85 14.18 -18.47 3.90
CA ALA A 85 14.96 -18.58 2.66
C ALA A 85 14.20 -19.32 1.55
N ALA A 86 13.29 -20.25 1.92
CA ALA A 86 12.47 -21.00 0.98
C ALA A 86 11.44 -20.12 0.25
N GLU A 87 11.18 -18.89 0.69
CA GLU A 87 10.17 -18.01 0.10
C GLU A 87 10.53 -17.54 -1.34
N LYS A 88 11.80 -17.63 -1.73
CA LYS A 88 12.31 -17.09 -3.01
C LYS A 88 11.78 -17.84 -4.23
N ASP A 89 11.49 -19.13 -4.08
CA ASP A 89 11.06 -20.01 -5.16
C ASP A 89 9.54 -20.19 -5.21
N GLN A 90 8.82 -19.50 -4.32
CA GLN A 90 7.38 -19.67 -4.15
C GLN A 90 6.56 -18.60 -4.87
N LYS A 91 5.37 -18.98 -5.33
CA LYS A 91 4.36 -18.10 -5.94
C LYS A 91 2.99 -18.42 -5.34
N ASN A 92 2.13 -17.41 -5.20
CA ASN A 92 0.75 -17.57 -4.71
C ASN A 92 0.63 -18.25 -3.34
N VAL A 93 1.45 -17.82 -2.39
CA VAL A 93 1.52 -18.40 -1.04
C VAL A 93 0.58 -17.68 -0.09
N VAL A 94 -0.10 -18.44 0.77
CA VAL A 94 -0.83 -17.90 1.91
C VAL A 94 0.13 -17.79 3.08
N THR A 95 0.24 -16.60 3.66
CA THR A 95 1.03 -16.34 4.86
C THR A 95 0.23 -15.48 5.84
N ASN A 96 0.69 -15.37 7.08
CA ASN A 96 0.01 -14.55 8.08
C ASN A 96 0.07 -13.05 7.73
N GLY A 97 -0.90 -12.28 8.22
CA GLY A 97 -1.02 -10.85 7.92
C GLY A 97 0.09 -9.96 8.48
N THR A 98 0.99 -10.50 9.31
CA THR A 98 2.15 -9.79 9.87
C THR A 98 3.47 -10.27 9.26
N ASN A 99 3.44 -11.03 8.18
CA ASN A 99 4.64 -11.41 7.44
C ASN A 99 4.98 -10.35 6.38
N GLU A 100 6.25 -9.98 6.24
CA GLU A 100 6.74 -9.03 5.24
C GLU A 100 7.14 -9.69 3.91
N MET A 101 6.80 -10.96 3.71
CA MET A 101 7.07 -11.71 2.48
C MET A 101 6.56 -10.98 1.22
N GLN A 102 5.38 -10.36 1.27
CA GLN A 102 4.85 -9.58 0.14
C GLN A 102 5.73 -8.38 -0.20
N MET A 103 6.23 -7.65 0.81
CA MET A 103 7.11 -6.50 0.61
C MET A 103 8.47 -6.95 0.03
N ARG A 104 9.04 -8.04 0.55
CA ARG A 104 10.27 -8.62 -0.03
C ARG A 104 10.08 -9.09 -1.46
N ALA A 105 8.93 -9.71 -1.78
CA ALA A 105 8.59 -10.10 -3.15
C ALA A 105 8.47 -8.88 -4.07
N GLN A 106 7.80 -7.80 -3.63
CA GLN A 106 7.73 -6.53 -4.37
C GLN A 106 9.13 -5.96 -4.66
N MET A 107 10.01 -5.92 -3.66
CA MET A 107 11.38 -5.40 -3.84
C MET A 107 12.22 -6.28 -4.78
N ARG A 108 12.10 -7.62 -4.71
CA ARG A 108 12.75 -8.53 -5.67
C ARG A 108 12.28 -8.27 -7.11
N SER A 109 10.98 -8.08 -7.31
CA SER A 109 10.43 -7.71 -8.62
C SER A 109 10.91 -6.33 -9.07
N TRP A 110 10.94 -5.34 -8.18
CA TRP A 110 11.45 -4.01 -8.48
C TRP A 110 12.91 -4.06 -8.95
N VAL A 111 13.80 -4.75 -8.21
CA VAL A 111 15.20 -4.92 -8.63
C VAL A 111 15.27 -5.57 -10.01
N LYS A 112 14.54 -6.67 -10.24
CA LYS A 112 14.51 -7.35 -11.54
C LYS A 112 14.21 -6.37 -12.67
N PHE A 113 13.13 -5.59 -12.57
CA PHE A 113 12.71 -4.67 -13.62
C PHE A 113 13.62 -3.45 -13.77
N MET A 114 14.19 -2.95 -12.67
CA MET A 114 15.15 -1.84 -12.72
C MET A 114 16.49 -2.23 -13.37
N THR A 115 16.85 -3.51 -13.34
CA THR A 115 18.09 -4.04 -13.92
C THR A 115 17.88 -4.83 -15.22
N GLU A 116 16.64 -4.94 -15.69
CA GLU A 116 16.32 -5.61 -16.94
C GLU A 116 16.85 -4.74 -18.09
N SER A 117 17.82 -5.24 -18.84
CA SER A 117 18.22 -4.61 -20.10
C SER A 117 17.09 -4.79 -21.11
N MET A 118 16.75 -3.73 -21.85
CA MET A 118 15.80 -3.81 -22.97
C MET A 118 16.20 -4.87 -23.99
#